data_AF-A0A4Y1ZFQ6-F1
#
_entry.id   AF-A0A4Y1ZFQ6-F1
#
_cell.length_a   1.000
_cell.length_b   1.000
_cell.length_c   1.000
_cell.angle_alpha   90.00
_cell.angle_beta   90.00
_cell.angle_gamma   90.00
#
_symmetry.space_group_name_H-M   'P 1'
#
loop_
_entity.id
_entity.type
_entity.pdbx_description
1 polymer ?
#
loop_
_entity_poly.entity_id
_entity_poly.type
_entity_poly.pdbx_seq_one_letter_code
_entity_poly.pdbx_strand_id
1 'polypeptide(L)'
;MVEKYLGDTIDIHAGGTDLTFPHHENEIAQSESLHHQTMAHYWLHNGHIQINHEKMSKSIGNVILVHDLIKKFDPQVVRFFILTVQYRHPINFSDELLNDAVQAFGRLKTAHYNLSHRLNGSESAAANETIVEKYRNPFIEAMNDDFNTANAIAVLFDAARDANIALQNEASTIEQLQAYLQVLTELPAVLGLTLADDTDRIVDRDVEALIQKREEARKIERLTSPMPFVIS
;
A
#
# COMPACT_ATOMS: atom_id res chain seq x y z
N MET A 1 -32.75 -8.58 -3.50
CA MET A 1 -32.00 -7.60 -4.35
C MET A 1 -31.00 -8.31 -5.23
N VAL A 2 -30.16 -9.18 -4.66
CA VAL A 2 -29.23 -10.04 -5.41
C VAL A 2 -29.92 -10.74 -6.59
N GLU A 3 -30.97 -11.51 -6.33
CA GLU A 3 -31.77 -12.20 -7.36
C GLU A 3 -32.16 -11.30 -8.53
N LYS A 4 -32.78 -10.15 -8.24
CA LYS A 4 -33.27 -9.21 -9.25
C LYS A 4 -32.19 -8.73 -10.22
N TYR A 5 -30.95 -8.59 -9.77
CA TYR A 5 -29.88 -7.95 -10.55
C TYR A 5 -28.81 -8.93 -11.03
N LEU A 6 -28.60 -10.04 -10.33
CA LEU A 6 -27.49 -10.97 -10.56
C LEU A 6 -27.96 -12.40 -10.86
N GLY A 7 -29.26 -12.69 -10.68
CA GLY A 7 -29.84 -14.02 -10.88
C GLY A 7 -29.84 -14.86 -9.61
N ASP A 8 -30.29 -16.11 -9.78
CA ASP A 8 -30.57 -17.04 -8.68
C ASP A 8 -29.28 -17.61 -8.05
N THR A 9 -28.20 -17.66 -8.83
CA THR A 9 -26.86 -18.09 -8.41
C THR A 9 -25.83 -17.05 -8.84
N ILE A 10 -24.96 -16.66 -7.90
CA ILE A 10 -23.86 -15.71 -8.15
C ILE A 10 -22.50 -16.35 -7.88
N ASP A 11 -21.44 -15.75 -8.41
CA ASP A 11 -20.09 -16.28 -8.19
C ASP A 11 -19.56 -15.93 -6.80
N ILE A 12 -19.62 -14.65 -6.41
CA ILE A 12 -19.02 -14.15 -5.16
C ILE A 12 -20.06 -13.35 -4.37
N HIS A 13 -20.24 -13.73 -3.11
CA HIS A 13 -20.96 -12.95 -2.10
C HIS A 13 -20.01 -12.56 -0.98
N ALA A 14 -20.02 -11.29 -0.54
CA ALA A 14 -19.06 -10.80 0.43
C ALA A 14 -19.71 -9.99 1.56
N GLY A 15 -19.06 -9.95 2.73
CA GLY A 15 -19.50 -9.15 3.87
C GLY A 15 -18.49 -9.13 5.02
N GLY A 16 -18.82 -8.46 6.12
CA GLY A 16 -18.06 -8.58 7.35
C GLY A 16 -18.20 -9.97 7.98
N THR A 17 -17.20 -10.43 8.75
CA THR A 17 -17.27 -11.70 9.49
C THR A 17 -18.48 -11.77 10.44
N ASP A 18 -18.97 -10.62 10.91
CA ASP A 18 -20.19 -10.53 11.73
C ASP A 18 -21.48 -10.86 10.95
N LEU A 19 -21.45 -10.80 9.62
CA LEU A 19 -22.58 -11.13 8.76
C LEU A 19 -22.67 -12.62 8.45
N THR A 20 -21.63 -13.42 8.71
CA THR A 20 -21.68 -14.88 8.51
C THR A 20 -22.90 -15.49 9.20
N PHE A 21 -23.16 -15.11 10.45
CA PHE A 21 -24.37 -15.49 11.18
C PHE A 21 -24.95 -14.32 11.98
N PRO A 22 -26.28 -14.11 11.98
CA PRO A 22 -27.29 -14.91 11.28
C PRO A 22 -27.57 -14.45 9.85
N HIS A 23 -26.96 -13.36 9.40
CA HIS A 23 -27.40 -12.66 8.19
C HIS A 23 -27.25 -13.50 6.92
N HIS A 24 -26.03 -13.87 6.54
CA HIS A 24 -25.77 -14.65 5.32
C HIS A 24 -26.36 -16.06 5.39
N GLU A 25 -26.37 -16.69 6.57
CA GLU A 25 -27.05 -17.97 6.77
C GLU A 25 -28.56 -17.87 6.48
N ASN A 26 -29.20 -16.77 6.88
CA ASN A 26 -30.59 -16.51 6.54
C ASN A 26 -30.79 -16.20 5.06
N GLU A 27 -29.84 -15.52 4.40
CA GLU A 27 -29.91 -15.26 2.96
C GLU A 27 -29.82 -16.56 2.15
N ILE A 28 -28.92 -17.48 2.54
CA ILE A 28 -28.83 -18.84 1.98
C ILE A 28 -30.16 -19.55 2.18
N ALA A 29 -30.66 -19.61 3.43
CA ALA A 29 -31.90 -20.31 3.74
C ALA A 29 -33.10 -19.79 2.93
N GLN A 30 -33.19 -18.48 2.73
CA GLN A 30 -34.26 -17.86 1.93
C GLN A 30 -34.10 -18.17 0.44
N SER A 31 -32.91 -17.98 -0.11
CA SER A 31 -32.66 -18.08 -1.55
C SER A 31 -32.70 -19.53 -2.02
N GLU A 32 -32.04 -20.44 -1.31
CA GLU A 32 -31.96 -21.85 -1.73
C GLU A 32 -33.27 -22.61 -1.50
N SER A 33 -34.08 -22.21 -0.50
CA SER A 33 -35.42 -22.77 -0.31
C SER A 33 -36.40 -22.36 -1.40
N LEU A 34 -36.25 -21.14 -1.95
CA LEU A 34 -37.10 -20.62 -3.01
C LEU A 34 -36.71 -21.18 -4.38
N HIS A 35 -35.42 -21.21 -4.68
CA HIS A 35 -34.89 -21.49 -6.02
C HIS A 35 -34.40 -22.92 -6.21
N HIS A 36 -34.17 -23.66 -5.12
CA HIS A 36 -33.62 -25.02 -5.12
C HIS A 36 -32.25 -25.14 -5.83
N GLN A 37 -31.45 -24.08 -5.74
CA GLN A 37 -30.11 -23.95 -6.32
C GLN A 37 -29.19 -23.28 -5.31
N THR A 38 -27.87 -23.47 -5.47
CA THR A 38 -26.87 -22.79 -4.64
C THR A 38 -26.93 -21.28 -4.84
N MET A 39 -26.94 -20.51 -3.75
CA MET A 39 -27.03 -19.05 -3.83
C MET A 39 -25.72 -18.42 -4.36
N ALA A 40 -24.56 -18.83 -3.82
CA ALA A 40 -23.26 -18.30 -4.22
C ALA A 40 -22.15 -19.36 -4.18
N HIS A 41 -21.24 -19.34 -5.15
CA HIS A 41 -20.10 -20.29 -5.22
C HIS A 41 -18.99 -19.97 -4.20
N TYR A 42 -18.74 -18.69 -3.95
CA TYR A 42 -17.70 -18.21 -3.05
C TYR A 42 -18.26 -17.19 -2.05
N TRP A 43 -17.95 -17.39 -0.78
CA TRP A 43 -18.31 -16.48 0.31
C TRP A 43 -17.04 -15.86 0.90
N LEU A 44 -16.91 -14.53 0.83
CA LEU A 44 -15.75 -13.79 1.30
C LEU A 44 -16.12 -12.95 2.51
N HIS A 45 -15.42 -13.16 3.63
CA HIS A 45 -15.67 -12.42 4.87
C HIS A 45 -14.44 -11.68 5.34
N ASN A 46 -14.53 -10.35 5.48
CA ASN A 46 -13.43 -9.56 5.99
C ASN A 46 -13.35 -9.59 7.53
N GLY A 47 -12.13 -9.48 8.06
CA GLY A 47 -11.84 -9.42 9.47
C GLY A 47 -12.40 -8.16 10.14
N HIS A 48 -12.46 -8.20 11.47
CA HIS A 48 -12.96 -7.08 12.27
C HIS A 48 -11.96 -5.92 12.32
N ILE A 49 -12.47 -4.71 12.49
CA ILE A 49 -11.67 -3.54 12.86
C ILE A 49 -11.69 -3.37 14.39
N GLN A 50 -10.50 -3.27 14.99
CA GLN A 50 -10.27 -3.01 16.40
C GLN A 50 -9.61 -1.64 16.55
N ILE A 51 -9.78 -0.99 17.71
CA ILE A 51 -9.09 0.25 18.06
C ILE A 51 -8.38 -0.01 19.39
N ASN A 52 -7.06 0.13 19.42
CA ASN A 52 -6.22 -0.15 20.59
C ASN A 52 -6.47 -1.55 21.18
N HIS A 53 -6.63 -2.56 20.33
CA HIS A 53 -6.93 -3.96 20.67
C HIS A 53 -8.33 -4.19 21.28
N GLU A 54 -9.17 -3.16 21.34
CA GLU A 54 -10.56 -3.29 21.75
C GLU A 54 -11.49 -3.29 20.52
N LYS A 55 -12.60 -4.04 20.60
CA LYS A 55 -13.60 -4.06 19.54
C LYS A 55 -14.22 -2.68 19.39
N MET A 56 -14.31 -2.18 18.17
CA MET A 56 -15.03 -0.93 17.88
C MET A 56 -16.50 -1.08 18.30
N SER A 57 -16.98 -0.18 19.16
CA SER A 57 -18.38 -0.20 19.61
C SER A 57 -18.89 1.19 19.95
N LYS A 58 -20.04 1.54 19.38
CA LYS A 58 -20.76 2.78 19.71
C LYS A 58 -21.15 2.86 21.19
N SER A 59 -21.44 1.72 21.83
CA SER A 59 -21.82 1.70 23.25
C SER A 59 -20.65 1.94 24.20
N ILE A 60 -19.42 1.63 23.77
CA ILE A 60 -18.19 1.82 24.55
C ILE A 60 -17.57 3.20 24.26
N GLY A 61 -18.08 3.92 23.25
CA GLY A 61 -17.53 5.21 22.80
C GLY A 61 -16.25 5.07 21.97
N ASN A 62 -15.76 3.86 21.75
CA ASN A 62 -14.55 3.56 21.00
C ASN A 62 -14.89 3.40 19.50
N VAL A 63 -15.14 4.52 18.82
CA VAL A 63 -15.46 4.59 17.39
C VAL A 63 -14.65 5.70 16.75
N ILE A 64 -13.94 5.38 15.67
CA ILE A 64 -13.31 6.37 14.79
C ILE A 64 -14.14 6.43 13.52
N LEU A 65 -14.67 7.61 13.21
CA LEU A 65 -15.36 7.85 11.95
C LEU A 65 -14.32 8.12 10.86
N VAL A 66 -14.52 7.50 9.68
CA VAL A 66 -13.69 7.77 8.50
C VAL A 66 -13.63 9.27 8.19
N HIS A 67 -14.76 9.98 8.33
CA HIS A 67 -14.85 11.43 8.15
C HIS A 67 -13.89 12.23 9.04
N ASP A 68 -13.64 11.78 10.27
CA ASP A 68 -12.72 12.46 11.18
C ASP A 68 -11.28 11.98 10.98
N LEU A 69 -11.10 10.74 10.57
CA LEU A 69 -9.79 10.16 10.26
C LEU A 69 -9.14 10.88 9.07
N ILE A 70 -9.88 11.11 7.98
CA ILE A 70 -9.36 11.78 6.78
C ILE A 70 -9.10 13.27 6.97
N LYS A 71 -9.54 13.88 8.08
CA LYS A 71 -9.14 15.25 8.46
C LYS A 71 -7.74 15.28 9.08
N LYS A 72 -7.29 14.14 9.62
CA LYS A 72 -5.99 14.00 10.31
C LYS A 72 -4.94 13.35 9.43
N PHE A 73 -5.33 12.41 8.59
CA PHE A 73 -4.45 11.63 7.73
C PHE A 73 -4.89 11.70 6.27
N ASP A 74 -3.94 11.64 5.36
CA ASP A 74 -4.21 11.51 3.93
C ASP A 74 -5.03 10.22 3.66
N PRO A 75 -6.14 10.29 2.92
CA PRO A 75 -6.93 9.12 2.54
C PRO A 75 -6.12 7.98 1.89
N GLN A 76 -5.07 8.31 1.12
CA GLN A 76 -4.15 7.34 0.54
C GLN A 76 -3.36 6.59 1.61
N VAL A 77 -2.95 7.27 2.68
CA VAL A 77 -2.28 6.63 3.84
C VAL A 77 -3.25 5.72 4.58
N VAL A 78 -4.49 6.15 4.79
CA VAL A 78 -5.52 5.32 5.44
C VAL A 78 -5.79 4.05 4.62
N ARG A 79 -5.91 4.18 3.29
CA ARG A 79 -6.06 3.03 2.39
C ARG A 79 -4.84 2.12 2.45
N PHE A 80 -3.64 2.68 2.33
CA PHE A 80 -2.38 1.93 2.39
C PHE A 80 -2.29 1.14 3.70
N PHE A 81 -2.60 1.78 4.83
CA PHE A 81 -2.64 1.14 6.14
C PHE A 81 -3.55 -0.10 6.16
N ILE A 82 -4.79 0.02 5.68
CA ILE A 82 -5.75 -1.11 5.64
C ILE A 82 -5.19 -2.27 4.80
N LEU A 83 -4.55 -1.95 3.66
CA LEU A 83 -3.99 -2.95 2.75
C LEU A 83 -2.73 -3.65 3.29
N THR A 84 -2.08 -3.11 4.33
CA THR A 84 -0.92 -3.78 4.96
C THR A 84 -1.30 -5.04 5.72
N VAL A 85 -2.60 -5.29 5.93
CA VAL A 85 -3.13 -6.48 6.61
C VAL A 85 -4.00 -7.24 5.62
N GLN A 86 -3.85 -8.56 5.56
CA GLN A 86 -4.68 -9.41 4.70
C GLN A 86 -6.15 -9.35 5.15
N TYR A 87 -7.09 -9.26 4.20
CA TYR A 87 -8.48 -8.84 4.47
C TYR A 87 -9.25 -9.71 5.48
N ARG A 88 -8.87 -10.98 5.68
CA ARG A 88 -9.52 -11.92 6.62
C ARG A 88 -9.02 -11.76 8.05
N HIS A 89 -7.89 -11.08 8.24
CA HIS A 89 -7.32 -10.84 9.55
C HIS A 89 -7.91 -9.59 10.19
N PRO A 90 -8.04 -9.55 11.53
CA PRO A 90 -8.47 -8.35 12.22
C PRO A 90 -7.42 -7.24 12.04
N ILE A 91 -7.89 -6.02 11.80
CA ILE A 91 -7.05 -4.82 11.67
C ILE A 91 -7.13 -4.04 12.97
N ASN A 92 -6.00 -3.80 13.61
CA ASN A 92 -5.92 -2.96 14.80
C ASN A 92 -5.51 -1.53 14.44
N PHE A 93 -6.39 -0.56 14.70
CA PHE A 93 -6.09 0.86 14.54
C PHE A 93 -5.49 1.44 15.82
N SER A 94 -4.37 2.14 15.67
CA SER A 94 -3.83 3.06 16.66
C SER A 94 -3.16 4.24 15.94
N ASP A 95 -3.01 5.37 16.63
CA ASP A 95 -2.30 6.53 16.07
C ASP A 95 -0.83 6.17 15.75
N GLU A 96 -0.20 5.31 16.53
CA GLU A 96 1.16 4.82 16.28
C GLU A 96 1.26 4.08 14.95
N LEU A 97 0.39 3.08 14.72
CA LEU A 97 0.38 2.29 13.49
C LEU A 97 0.04 3.13 12.25
N LEU A 98 -0.84 4.13 12.40
CA LEU A 98 -1.12 5.08 11.32
C LEU A 98 0.09 5.97 11.00
N ASN A 99 0.82 6.44 12.01
CA ASN A 99 2.04 7.20 11.79
C ASN A 99 3.13 6.36 11.11
N ASP A 100 3.25 5.08 11.48
CA ASP A 100 4.14 4.14 10.78
C ASP A 100 3.73 3.98 9.31
N ALA A 101 2.43 3.91 9.04
CA ALA A 101 1.91 3.87 7.68
C ALA A 101 2.21 5.14 6.88
N VAL A 102 2.15 6.34 7.50
CA VAL A 102 2.59 7.60 6.88
C VAL A 102 4.04 7.49 6.42
N GLN A 103 4.94 7.05 7.32
CA GLN A 103 6.36 6.94 7.01
C GLN A 103 6.62 5.88 5.92
N ALA A 104 5.94 4.74 6.01
CA ALA A 104 6.08 3.66 5.04
C ALA A 104 5.59 4.05 3.65
N PHE A 105 4.42 4.67 3.55
CA PHE A 105 3.88 5.17 2.29
C PHE A 105 4.77 6.28 1.70
N GLY A 106 5.27 7.19 2.54
CA GLY A 106 6.19 8.25 2.13
C GLY A 106 7.47 7.74 1.48
N ARG A 107 8.00 6.57 1.91
CA ARG A 107 9.16 5.94 1.25
C ARG A 107 8.86 5.50 -0.18
N LEU A 108 7.67 4.95 -0.43
CA LEU A 108 7.24 4.57 -1.79
C LEU A 108 7.07 5.80 -2.69
N LYS A 109 6.42 6.85 -2.18
CA LYS A 109 6.26 8.12 -2.90
C LYS A 109 7.62 8.76 -3.23
N THR A 110 8.55 8.78 -2.27
CA THR A 110 9.89 9.33 -2.47
C THR A 110 10.66 8.59 -3.58
N ALA A 111 10.58 7.25 -3.61
CA ALA A 111 11.21 6.46 -4.68
C ALA A 111 10.61 6.78 -6.05
N HIS A 112 9.28 6.86 -6.14
CA HIS A 112 8.56 7.25 -7.36
C HIS A 112 8.93 8.67 -7.83
N TYR A 113 8.95 9.63 -6.90
CA TYR A 113 9.33 11.02 -7.16
C TYR A 113 10.76 11.12 -7.71
N ASN A 114 11.73 10.48 -7.06
CA ASN A 114 13.13 10.55 -7.49
C ASN A 114 13.35 9.94 -8.88
N LEU A 115 12.64 8.84 -9.21
CA LEU A 115 12.65 8.26 -10.55
C LEU A 115 12.06 9.24 -11.57
N SER A 116 10.89 9.80 -11.27
CA SER A 116 10.20 10.76 -12.13
C SER A 116 11.08 11.98 -12.41
N HIS A 117 11.70 12.53 -11.36
CA HIS A 117 12.61 13.67 -11.46
C HIS A 117 13.87 13.34 -12.28
N ARG A 118 14.49 12.17 -12.07
CA ARG A 118 15.68 11.74 -12.83
C ARG A 118 15.38 11.53 -14.32
N LEU A 119 14.18 11.07 -14.64
CA LEU A 119 13.72 10.83 -16.01
C LEU A 119 13.15 12.08 -16.68
N ASN A 120 12.89 13.16 -15.94
CA ASN A 120 12.38 14.40 -16.51
C ASN A 120 13.39 14.99 -17.52
N GLY A 121 12.92 15.28 -18.74
CA GLY A 121 13.77 15.76 -19.84
C GLY A 121 14.69 14.72 -20.47
N SER A 122 14.60 13.44 -20.06
CA SER A 122 15.30 12.34 -20.73
C SER A 122 14.59 11.95 -22.04
N GLU A 123 15.32 11.35 -22.98
CA GLU A 123 14.72 10.75 -24.17
C GLU A 123 13.77 9.62 -23.78
N SER A 124 12.65 9.51 -24.48
CA SER A 124 11.68 8.44 -24.27
C SER A 124 12.28 7.11 -24.70
N ALA A 125 12.69 6.28 -23.76
CA ALA A 125 13.03 4.88 -24.01
C ALA A 125 11.87 3.93 -23.62
N ALA A 126 11.97 2.67 -24.02
CA ALA A 126 11.05 1.63 -23.57
C ALA A 126 11.55 1.05 -22.23
N ALA A 127 10.63 0.71 -21.34
CA ALA A 127 10.98 0.06 -20.08
C ALA A 127 11.67 -1.29 -20.33
N ASN A 128 12.69 -1.60 -19.52
CA ASN A 128 13.30 -2.92 -19.49
C ASN A 128 12.30 -3.95 -18.94
N GLU A 129 11.67 -4.74 -19.82
CA GLU A 129 10.61 -5.69 -19.44
C GLU A 129 11.07 -6.75 -18.43
N THR A 130 12.34 -7.18 -18.49
CA THR A 130 12.88 -8.14 -17.52
C THR A 130 12.85 -7.60 -16.09
N ILE A 131 13.12 -6.29 -15.90
CA ILE A 131 12.99 -5.64 -14.59
C ILE A 131 11.52 -5.52 -14.19
N VAL A 132 10.63 -5.20 -15.15
CA VAL A 132 9.19 -5.10 -14.87
C VAL A 132 8.64 -6.45 -14.40
N GLU A 133 8.89 -7.52 -15.15
CA GLU A 133 8.42 -8.88 -14.84
C GLU A 133 8.98 -9.42 -13.52
N LYS A 134 10.21 -9.00 -13.13
CA LYS A 134 10.80 -9.34 -11.82
C LYS A 134 9.89 -8.97 -10.64
N TYR A 135 9.12 -7.88 -10.76
CA TYR A 135 8.20 -7.43 -9.69
C TYR A 135 6.74 -7.72 -10.02
N ARG A 136 6.34 -7.65 -11.30
CA ARG A 136 4.96 -7.95 -11.71
C ARG A 136 4.58 -9.39 -11.37
N ASN A 137 5.47 -10.36 -11.63
CA ASN A 137 5.14 -11.77 -11.39
C ASN A 137 4.93 -12.09 -9.90
N PRO A 138 5.84 -11.74 -8.97
CA PRO A 138 5.59 -11.93 -7.54
C PRO A 138 4.39 -11.15 -7.00
N PHE A 139 4.11 -9.95 -7.55
CA PHE A 139 2.91 -9.19 -7.17
C PHE A 139 1.63 -9.93 -7.57
N ILE A 140 1.57 -10.45 -8.81
CA ILE A 140 0.43 -11.25 -9.28
C ILE A 140 0.28 -12.53 -8.46
N GLU A 141 1.39 -13.20 -8.15
CA GLU A 141 1.38 -14.40 -7.30
C GLU A 141 0.80 -14.10 -5.91
N ALA A 142 1.21 -13.00 -5.27
CA ALA A 142 0.66 -12.55 -4.01
C ALA A 142 -0.84 -12.21 -4.11
N MET A 143 -1.27 -11.53 -5.17
CA MET A 143 -2.68 -11.19 -5.36
C MET A 143 -3.57 -12.41 -5.67
N ASN A 144 -3.02 -13.43 -6.33
CA ASN A 144 -3.71 -14.69 -6.61
C ASN A 144 -3.83 -15.59 -5.37
N ASP A 145 -3.00 -15.38 -4.35
CA ASP A 145 -3.09 -16.03 -3.05
C ASP A 145 -4.13 -15.31 -2.16
N ASP A 146 -5.43 -15.50 -2.42
CA ASP A 146 -6.53 -14.94 -1.62
C ASP A 146 -6.37 -13.43 -1.33
N PHE A 147 -6.04 -12.66 -2.37
CA PHE A 147 -5.86 -11.21 -2.33
C PHE A 147 -4.85 -10.78 -1.23
N ASN A 148 -3.68 -11.41 -1.18
CA ASN A 148 -2.66 -11.12 -0.16
C ASN A 148 -1.96 -9.77 -0.41
N THR A 149 -2.67 -8.68 -0.07
CA THR A 149 -2.21 -7.30 -0.25
C THR A 149 -0.97 -6.98 0.58
N ALA A 150 -0.79 -7.63 1.74
CA ALA A 150 0.39 -7.46 2.58
C ALA A 150 1.66 -7.92 1.83
N ASN A 151 1.62 -9.10 1.21
CA ASN A 151 2.71 -9.61 0.38
C ASN A 151 2.89 -8.78 -0.89
N ALA A 152 1.80 -8.36 -1.54
CA ALA A 152 1.86 -7.49 -2.71
C ALA A 152 2.55 -6.15 -2.40
N ILE A 153 2.29 -5.56 -1.22
CA ILE A 153 2.97 -4.34 -0.74
C ILE A 153 4.45 -4.60 -0.47
N ALA A 154 4.85 -5.77 0.03
CA ALA A 154 6.26 -6.11 0.21
C ALA A 154 7.03 -6.04 -1.12
N VAL A 155 6.42 -6.52 -2.22
CA VAL A 155 6.99 -6.42 -3.58
C VAL A 155 7.20 -4.95 -3.99
N LEU A 156 6.29 -4.04 -3.63
CA LEU A 156 6.47 -2.60 -3.90
C LEU A 156 7.68 -2.02 -3.17
N PHE A 157 7.92 -2.44 -1.92
CA PHE A 157 9.09 -2.01 -1.16
C PHE A 157 10.39 -2.58 -1.73
N ASP A 158 10.40 -3.82 -2.21
CA ASP A 158 11.55 -4.40 -2.91
C ASP A 158 11.86 -3.62 -4.21
N ALA A 159 10.83 -3.29 -5.00
CA ALA A 159 10.98 -2.45 -6.18
C ALA A 159 11.53 -1.06 -5.84
N ALA A 160 11.01 -0.42 -4.79
CA ALA A 160 11.47 0.89 -4.32
C ALA A 160 12.93 0.84 -3.82
N ARG A 161 13.34 -0.23 -3.13
CA ARG A 161 14.73 -0.41 -2.70
C ARG A 161 15.67 -0.48 -3.90
N ASP A 162 15.37 -1.37 -4.84
CA ASP A 162 16.23 -1.62 -6.00
C ASP A 162 16.25 -0.40 -6.95
N ALA A 163 15.14 0.33 -7.06
CA ALA A 163 15.08 1.62 -7.75
C ALA A 163 16.02 2.67 -7.13
N ASN A 164 16.03 2.80 -5.80
CA ASN A 164 16.92 3.73 -5.12
C ASN A 164 18.40 3.37 -5.29
N ILE A 165 18.73 2.08 -5.40
CA ILE A 165 20.09 1.63 -5.73
C ILE A 165 20.44 2.02 -7.18
N ALA A 166 19.55 1.79 -8.14
CA ALA A 166 19.75 2.17 -9.54
C ALA A 166 19.94 3.70 -9.71
N LEU A 167 19.16 4.51 -8.98
CA LEU A 167 19.30 5.97 -8.99
C LEU A 167 20.67 6.49 -8.51
N GLN A 168 21.36 5.73 -7.67
CA GLN A 168 22.70 6.09 -7.18
C GLN A 168 23.82 5.60 -8.11
N ASN A 169 23.50 4.74 -9.08
CA ASN A 169 24.46 4.18 -10.01
C ASN A 169 24.47 4.99 -11.32
N GLU A 170 25.58 5.66 -11.61
CA GLU A 170 25.73 6.44 -12.85
C GLU A 170 25.65 5.59 -14.13
N ALA A 171 25.90 4.28 -14.02
CA ALA A 171 25.78 3.34 -15.14
C ALA A 171 24.35 2.85 -15.38
N SER A 172 23.38 3.22 -14.55
CA SER A 172 21.99 2.82 -14.76
C SER A 172 21.40 3.49 -15.99
N THR A 173 20.79 2.66 -16.86
CA THR A 173 20.24 3.13 -18.13
C THR A 173 18.84 3.73 -17.95
N ILE A 174 18.41 4.53 -18.93
CA ILE A 174 17.07 5.15 -18.91
C ILE A 174 15.98 4.06 -18.89
N GLU A 175 16.16 2.98 -19.66
CA GLU A 175 15.24 1.85 -19.75
C GLU A 175 15.06 1.16 -18.40
N GLN A 176 16.13 1.05 -17.60
CA GLN A 176 16.08 0.47 -16.25
C GLN A 176 15.29 1.36 -15.29
N LEU A 177 15.57 2.67 -15.29
CA LEU A 177 14.87 3.61 -14.42
C LEU A 177 13.39 3.72 -14.80
N GLN A 178 13.07 3.69 -16.09
CA GLN A 178 11.69 3.66 -16.59
C GLN A 178 10.95 2.39 -16.16
N ALA A 179 11.62 1.23 -16.16
CA ALA A 179 11.02 -0.01 -15.67
C ALA A 179 10.60 0.10 -14.19
N TYR A 180 11.46 0.65 -13.34
CA TYR A 180 11.11 0.89 -11.93
C TYR A 180 9.97 1.90 -11.78
N LEU A 181 9.98 2.97 -12.57
CA LEU A 181 8.90 3.97 -12.55
C LEU A 181 7.56 3.36 -12.97
N GLN A 182 7.58 2.53 -14.02
CA GLN A 182 6.40 1.80 -14.48
C GLN A 182 5.88 0.87 -13.38
N VAL A 183 6.73 0.06 -12.76
CA VAL A 183 6.35 -0.85 -11.66
C VAL A 183 5.71 -0.08 -10.50
N LEU A 184 6.33 1.03 -10.07
CA LEU A 184 5.84 1.88 -8.98
C LEU A 184 4.66 2.78 -9.40
N THR A 185 4.19 2.68 -10.64
CA THR A 185 2.97 3.36 -11.10
C THR A 185 1.84 2.35 -11.31
N GLU A 186 2.12 1.24 -12.00
CA GLU A 186 1.17 0.21 -12.39
C GLU A 186 0.68 -0.61 -11.19
N LEU A 187 1.59 -1.14 -10.38
CA LEU A 187 1.22 -2.09 -9.32
C LEU A 187 0.48 -1.42 -8.15
N PRO A 188 0.89 -0.25 -7.63
CA PRO A 188 0.11 0.45 -6.62
C PRO A 188 -1.30 0.83 -7.10
N ALA A 189 -1.48 1.11 -8.40
CA ALA A 189 -2.79 1.46 -8.95
C ALA A 189 -3.80 0.30 -8.86
N VAL A 190 -3.35 -0.96 -8.96
CA VAL A 190 -4.20 -2.15 -8.71
C VAL A 190 -4.76 -2.14 -7.28
N LEU A 191 -4.00 -1.60 -6.34
CA LEU A 191 -4.39 -1.45 -4.93
C LEU A 191 -5.17 -0.14 -4.67
N GLY A 192 -5.45 0.66 -5.70
CA GLY A 192 -6.08 1.97 -5.55
C GLY A 192 -5.19 3.00 -4.86
N LEU A 193 -3.87 2.82 -4.92
CA LEU A 193 -2.86 3.72 -4.39
C LEU A 193 -2.24 4.57 -5.50
N THR A 194 -1.99 5.84 -5.22
CA THR A 194 -1.32 6.76 -6.15
C THR A 194 -0.04 7.27 -5.50
N LEU A 195 1.11 6.92 -6.08
CA LEU A 195 2.42 7.35 -5.58
C LEU A 195 2.86 8.68 -6.16
N ALA A 196 2.41 9.01 -7.38
CA ALA A 196 2.62 10.31 -7.98
C ALA A 196 2.04 11.39 -7.06
N ASP A 197 2.85 12.41 -6.78
CA ASP A 197 2.40 13.59 -6.06
C ASP A 197 1.65 14.52 -7.02
N ASP A 198 0.42 14.92 -6.66
CA ASP A 198 -0.24 16.12 -7.20
C ASP A 198 0.42 17.42 -6.68
N THR A 199 1.45 17.27 -5.84
CA THR A 199 2.07 18.29 -5.02
C THR A 199 3.48 18.60 -5.50
N ASP A 200 3.58 19.17 -6.70
CA ASP A 200 4.70 20.04 -7.15
C ASP A 200 5.00 21.23 -6.17
N ARG A 201 4.39 21.28 -4.97
CA ARG A 201 4.45 22.42 -4.03
C ARG A 201 4.74 22.08 -2.56
N ILE A 202 4.54 20.84 -2.10
CA ILE A 202 4.69 20.50 -0.67
C ILE A 202 5.94 19.65 -0.43
N VAL A 203 6.18 18.67 -1.31
CA VAL A 203 7.30 17.74 -1.21
C VAL A 203 8.64 18.48 -1.37
N ASP A 204 8.71 19.49 -2.24
CA ASP A 204 9.95 20.23 -2.47
C ASP A 204 10.51 20.86 -1.18
N ARG A 205 9.64 21.42 -0.33
CA ARG A 205 10.07 22.04 0.94
C ARG A 205 10.46 21.02 2.02
N ASP A 206 9.70 19.95 2.17
CA ASP A 206 9.95 18.96 3.22
C ASP A 206 11.10 18.00 2.84
N VAL A 207 11.25 17.69 1.54
CA VAL A 207 12.37 16.91 1.01
C VAL A 207 13.66 17.73 1.03
N GLU A 208 13.65 19.02 0.67
CA GLU A 208 14.83 19.87 0.86
C GLU A 208 15.23 19.96 2.34
N ALA A 209 14.27 20.09 3.26
CA ALA A 209 14.55 20.12 4.69
C ALA A 209 15.11 18.79 5.22
N LEU A 210 14.63 17.65 4.72
CA LEU A 210 15.14 16.32 5.08
C LEU A 210 16.49 16.01 4.43
N ILE A 211 16.74 16.47 3.20
CA ILE A 211 18.05 16.39 2.53
C ILE A 211 19.05 17.24 3.30
N GLN A 212 18.70 18.47 3.68
CA GLN A 212 19.55 19.33 4.51
C GLN A 212 19.88 18.68 5.85
N LYS A 213 18.89 18.14 6.57
CA LYS A 213 19.13 17.41 7.82
C LYS A 213 20.04 16.21 7.63
N ARG A 214 19.91 15.47 6.52
CA ARG A 214 20.78 14.32 6.20
C ARG A 214 22.21 14.76 5.87
N GLU A 215 22.39 15.87 5.14
CA GLU A 215 23.72 16.42 4.86
C GLU A 215 24.38 16.99 6.11
N GLU A 216 23.62 17.66 6.98
CA GLU A 216 24.09 18.15 8.28
C GLU A 216 24.53 17.00 9.18
N ALA A 217 23.73 15.92 9.27
CA ALA A 217 24.10 14.72 10.01
C ALA A 217 25.40 14.09 9.47
N ARG A 218 25.58 14.02 8.14
CA ARG A 218 26.83 13.54 7.50
C ARG A 218 28.04 14.44 7.76
N LYS A 219 27.84 15.77 7.84
CA LYS A 219 28.91 16.72 8.20
C LYS A 219 29.33 16.56 9.66
N ILE A 220 28.37 16.40 10.56
CA ILE A 220 28.63 16.18 11.99
C ILE A 220 29.40 14.88 12.18
N GLU A 221 29.00 13.79 11.52
CA GLU A 221 29.69 12.49 11.58
C GLU A 221 31.14 12.56 11.05
N ARG A 222 31.41 13.38 10.02
CA ARG A 222 32.77 13.67 9.54
C ARG A 222 33.62 14.52 10.50
N LEU A 223 33.01 15.43 11.26
CA LEU A 223 33.69 16.27 12.24
C LEU A 223 33.99 15.53 13.56
N THR A 224 33.24 14.47 13.86
CA THR A 224 33.43 13.65 15.07
C THR A 224 34.33 12.43 14.86
N SER A 225 34.85 12.20 13.65
CA SER A 225 35.81 11.12 13.39
C SER A 225 37.20 11.52 13.91
N PRO A 226 37.79 10.78 14.88
CA PRO A 226 39.06 11.15 15.47
C PRO A 226 40.19 11.11 14.43
N MET A 227 40.92 12.23 14.30
CA MET A 227 42.17 12.28 13.53
C MET A 227 43.12 11.18 14.03
N PRO A 228 43.71 10.36 13.14
CA PRO A 228 44.72 9.40 13.56
C PRO A 228 45.91 10.18 14.14
N PHE A 229 46.20 9.95 15.41
CA PHE A 229 47.39 10.43 16.08
C PHE A 229 48.61 9.87 15.33
N VAL A 230 49.27 10.71 14.54
CA VAL A 230 50.61 10.44 14.01
C VAL A 230 51.58 10.74 15.14
N ILE A 231 52.15 9.70 15.75
CA ILE A 231 53.29 9.82 16.66
C ILE A 231 54.55 9.58 15.84
N SER A 232 55.42 10.59 15.84
CA SER A 232 56.80 10.59 15.32
C SER A 232 57.74 9.72 16.13
#